data_AF-A0A7C1RDZ6-F1
#
_entry.id   AF-A0A7C1RDZ6-F1
#
_cell.length_a   1.000
_cell.length_b   1.000
_cell.length_c   1.000
_cell.angle_alpha   90.00
_cell.angle_beta   90.00
_cell.angle_gamma   90.00
#
_symmetry.space_group_name_H-M   'P 1'
#
loop_
_entity.id
_entity.type
_entity.pdbx_description
1 polymer ?
#
loop_
_entity_poly.entity_id
_entity_poly.type
_entity_poly.pdbx_seq_one_letter_code
_entity_poly.pdbx_strand_id
1 'polypeptide(L)'
;GPEFPIMLRFSQWKQQDYDAKLVNSPEELEQFLKPLVDAGVDIFHASTRRFWEPEFEGSSLNLAGWTQKLSGKPTMSVGSVGLTEDFISGTMASKQESVEQSGIDELVERMNNHEFELIAVGRALLQDPQWLTKVKEGRLGEVDDFARKSLTKLY
;
A
#
# COMPACT_ATOMS: atom_id res chain seq x y z
N GLY A 1 0.99 -20.73 -14.11
CA GLY A 1 1.31 -22.18 -14.15
C GLY A 1 2.13 -22.52 -12.92
N PRO A 2 2.47 -23.79 -12.63
CA PRO A 2 3.15 -24.15 -11.38
C PRO A 2 4.48 -23.40 -11.14
N GLU A 3 5.14 -22.95 -12.21
CA GLU A 3 6.41 -22.19 -12.16
C GLU A 3 6.24 -20.68 -12.33
N PHE A 4 5.01 -20.17 -12.41
CA PHE A 4 4.74 -18.75 -12.62
C PHE A 4 3.81 -18.22 -11.53
N PRO A 5 4.28 -17.34 -10.64
CA PRO A 5 3.48 -16.84 -9.54
C PRO A 5 2.32 -16.00 -10.05
N ILE A 6 1.13 -16.25 -9.52
CA ILE A 6 -0.08 -15.48 -9.77
C ILE A 6 -0.29 -14.50 -8.63
N MET A 7 -0.14 -13.22 -8.92
CA MET A 7 -0.47 -12.14 -7.99
C MET A 7 -1.85 -11.57 -8.32
N LEU A 8 -2.75 -11.55 -7.33
CA LEU A 8 -4.06 -10.92 -7.46
C LEU A 8 -4.07 -9.57 -6.74
N ARG A 9 -4.39 -8.49 -7.47
CA ARG A 9 -4.59 -7.17 -6.89
C ARG A 9 -6.06 -6.90 -6.62
N PHE A 10 -6.39 -6.45 -5.41
CA PHE A 10 -7.76 -6.08 -5.04
C PHE A 10 -7.79 -4.86 -4.10
N SER A 11 -8.96 -4.25 -3.96
CA SER A 11 -9.22 -3.13 -3.06
C SER A 11 -10.62 -3.22 -2.48
N GLN A 12 -10.78 -2.77 -1.24
CA GLN A 12 -12.10 -2.56 -0.66
C GLN A 12 -12.75 -1.28 -1.24
N TRP A 13 -11.99 -0.19 -1.31
CA TRP A 13 -12.41 1.12 -1.81
C TRP A 13 -12.51 1.19 -3.34
N LYS A 14 -13.23 2.21 -3.83
CA LYS A 14 -13.35 2.57 -5.25
C LYS A 14 -12.92 4.02 -5.46
N GLN A 15 -12.44 4.35 -6.66
CA GLN A 15 -11.96 5.71 -6.93
C GLN A 15 -13.06 6.79 -6.78
N GLN A 16 -14.31 6.43 -7.07
CA GLN A 16 -15.47 7.31 -6.96
C GLN A 16 -16.15 7.25 -5.59
N ASP A 17 -15.83 6.25 -4.77
CA ASP A 17 -16.44 5.99 -3.48
C ASP A 17 -15.40 5.35 -2.55
N TYR A 18 -14.80 6.19 -1.70
CA TYR A 18 -13.76 5.75 -0.77
C TYR A 18 -14.31 4.99 0.44
N ASP A 19 -15.59 5.13 0.74
CA ASP A 19 -16.25 4.43 1.85
C ASP A 19 -16.78 3.06 1.41
N ALA A 20 -16.78 2.77 0.10
CA ALA A 20 -17.10 1.45 -0.41
C ALA A 20 -16.21 0.37 0.24
N LYS A 21 -16.84 -0.72 0.67
CA LYS A 21 -16.20 -1.93 1.19
C LYS A 21 -16.79 -3.14 0.47
N LEU A 22 -15.93 -4.09 0.10
CA LEU A 22 -16.39 -5.39 -0.41
C LEU A 22 -16.87 -6.28 0.73
N VAL A 23 -16.24 -6.11 1.89
CA VAL A 23 -16.44 -6.88 3.11
C VAL A 23 -16.27 -5.97 4.32
N ASN A 24 -17.08 -6.16 5.35
CA ASN A 24 -17.18 -5.24 6.49
C ASN A 24 -16.49 -5.77 7.75
N SER A 25 -16.03 -7.01 7.75
CA SER A 25 -15.37 -7.62 8.90
C SER A 25 -14.23 -8.57 8.48
N PRO A 26 -13.30 -8.90 9.41
CA PRO A 26 -12.28 -9.92 9.17
C PRO A 26 -12.85 -11.28 8.72
N GLU A 27 -14.00 -11.69 9.27
CA GLU A 27 -14.66 -12.96 8.94
C GLU A 27 -15.21 -12.94 7.51
N GLU A 28 -15.81 -11.83 7.08
CA GLU A 28 -16.24 -11.66 5.69
C GLU A 28 -15.04 -11.62 4.73
N LEU A 29 -13.93 -10.98 5.14
CA LEU A 29 -12.69 -10.97 4.37
C LEU A 29 -12.10 -12.38 4.23
N GLU A 30 -12.10 -13.19 5.28
CA GLU A 30 -11.66 -14.58 5.20
C GLU A 30 -12.49 -15.39 4.19
N GLN A 31 -13.83 -15.24 4.23
CA GLN A 31 -14.74 -15.88 3.28
C GLN A 31 -14.48 -15.42 1.84
N PHE A 32 -14.17 -14.15 1.64
CA PHE A 32 -13.80 -13.59 0.34
C PHE A 32 -12.47 -14.14 -0.19
N LEU A 33 -11.46 -14.27 0.68
CA LEU A 33 -10.11 -14.71 0.31
C LEU A 33 -10.03 -16.22 0.05
N LYS A 34 -10.76 -17.03 0.81
CA LYS A 34 -10.72 -18.49 0.74
C LYS A 34 -10.83 -19.05 -0.69
N PRO A 35 -11.85 -18.72 -1.51
CA PRO A 35 -11.95 -19.26 -2.87
C PRO A 35 -10.78 -18.83 -3.78
N LEU A 36 -10.16 -17.67 -3.52
CA LEU A 36 -9.02 -17.18 -4.29
C LEU A 36 -7.74 -17.95 -3.93
N VAL A 37 -7.56 -18.29 -2.65
CA VAL A 37 -6.50 -19.18 -2.19
C VAL A 37 -6.69 -20.58 -2.78
N ASP A 38 -7.89 -21.14 -2.72
CA ASP A 38 -8.22 -22.46 -3.25
C ASP A 38 -8.03 -22.53 -4.78
N ALA A 39 -8.22 -21.41 -5.48
CA ALA A 39 -7.97 -21.28 -6.91
C ALA A 39 -6.48 -21.16 -7.28
N GLY A 40 -5.58 -21.05 -6.30
CA GLY A 40 -4.13 -21.03 -6.52
C GLY A 40 -3.52 -19.62 -6.67
N VAL A 41 -4.10 -18.59 -6.05
CA VAL A 41 -3.40 -17.30 -5.92
C VAL A 41 -2.18 -17.47 -5.00
N ASP A 42 -1.03 -16.99 -5.47
CA ASP A 42 0.25 -17.12 -4.76
C ASP A 42 0.53 -15.90 -3.87
N ILE A 43 0.19 -14.69 -4.35
CA ILE A 43 0.44 -13.42 -3.66
C ILE A 43 -0.79 -12.52 -3.78
N PHE A 44 -1.17 -11.83 -2.71
CA PHE A 44 -2.19 -10.80 -2.76
C PHE A 44 -1.58 -9.40 -2.73
N HIS A 45 -1.91 -8.57 -3.71
CA HIS A 45 -1.63 -7.14 -3.68
C HIS A 45 -2.87 -6.41 -3.17
N ALA A 46 -2.87 -6.10 -1.88
CA ALA A 46 -3.96 -5.43 -1.19
C ALA A 46 -3.80 -3.92 -1.28
N SER A 47 -4.62 -3.28 -2.12
CA SER A 47 -4.52 -1.85 -2.37
C SER A 47 -5.22 -1.03 -1.30
N THR A 48 -4.48 -0.16 -0.63
CA THR A 48 -5.01 0.94 0.19
C THR A 48 -4.52 2.30 -0.33
N ARG A 49 -5.07 3.40 0.19
CA ARG A 49 -4.63 4.76 -0.11
C ARG A 49 -3.39 5.13 0.67
N ARG A 50 -3.36 4.77 1.96
CA ARG A 50 -2.25 4.98 2.89
C ARG A 50 -1.94 3.67 3.59
N PHE A 51 -0.69 3.23 3.57
CA PHE A 51 -0.33 1.91 4.12
C PHE A 51 -0.56 1.81 5.64
N TRP A 52 -0.57 2.94 6.35
CA TRP A 52 -0.74 2.99 7.81
C TRP A 52 -2.20 2.97 8.28
N GLU A 53 -3.16 3.15 7.37
CA GLU A 53 -4.57 3.16 7.74
C GLU A 53 -5.04 1.74 8.11
N PRO A 54 -5.66 1.57 9.30
CA PRO A 54 -6.22 0.29 9.71
C PRO A 54 -7.43 -0.06 8.85
N GLU A 55 -7.60 -1.35 8.54
CA GLU A 55 -8.69 -1.81 7.69
C GLU A 55 -10.01 -1.99 8.46
N PHE A 56 -9.91 -2.48 9.70
CA PHE A 56 -11.03 -2.79 10.59
C PHE A 56 -10.77 -2.20 11.98
N GLU A 57 -11.85 -1.83 12.67
CA GLU A 57 -11.79 -1.28 14.02
C GLU A 57 -11.14 -2.26 15.02
N GLY A 58 -10.41 -1.74 16.01
CA GLY A 58 -9.77 -2.56 17.05
C GLY A 58 -8.45 -3.23 16.63
N SER A 59 -7.93 -2.93 15.44
CA SER A 59 -6.62 -3.40 14.97
C SER A 59 -5.85 -2.29 14.25
N SER A 60 -4.52 -2.33 14.30
CA SER A 60 -3.64 -1.47 13.50
C SER A 60 -3.34 -2.04 12.11
N LEU A 61 -3.77 -3.26 11.81
CA LEU A 61 -3.48 -3.93 10.54
C LEU A 61 -4.24 -3.25 9.40
N ASN A 62 -3.51 -2.92 8.34
CA ASN A 62 -4.08 -2.54 7.05
C ASN A 62 -4.64 -3.78 6.31
N LEU A 63 -5.19 -3.56 5.11
CA LEU A 63 -5.76 -4.65 4.30
C LEU A 63 -4.74 -5.75 3.99
N ALA A 64 -3.48 -5.40 3.72
CA ALA A 64 -2.42 -6.37 3.44
C ALA A 64 -2.09 -7.22 4.67
N GLY A 65 -2.04 -6.59 5.84
CA GLY A 65 -1.89 -7.24 7.15
C GLY A 65 -2.98 -8.27 7.43
N TRP A 66 -4.24 -7.86 7.29
CA TRP A 66 -5.36 -8.78 7.45
C TRP A 66 -5.36 -9.89 6.40
N THR A 67 -5.07 -9.55 5.15
CA THR A 67 -5.02 -10.54 4.07
C THR A 67 -3.94 -11.59 4.33
N GLN A 68 -2.75 -11.19 4.78
CA GLN A 68 -1.65 -12.11 5.10
C GLN A 68 -2.04 -13.01 6.27
N LYS A 69 -2.56 -12.41 7.35
CA LYS A 69 -2.99 -13.12 8.56
C LYS A 69 -4.06 -14.18 8.27
N LEU A 70 -5.05 -13.86 7.43
CA LEU A 70 -6.19 -14.74 7.16
C LEU A 70 -5.92 -15.77 6.06
N SER A 71 -5.22 -15.37 4.98
CA SER A 71 -4.95 -16.28 3.86
C SER A 71 -3.74 -17.18 4.06
N GLY A 72 -2.80 -16.78 4.93
CA GLY A 72 -1.49 -17.43 5.06
C GLY A 72 -0.60 -17.29 3.81
N LYS A 73 -1.00 -16.46 2.84
CA LYS A 73 -0.22 -16.16 1.64
C LYS A 73 0.57 -14.87 1.83
N PRO A 74 1.76 -14.73 1.23
CA PRO A 74 2.48 -13.47 1.23
C PRO A 74 1.63 -12.36 0.61
N THR A 75 1.73 -11.15 1.15
CA THR A 75 1.01 -9.99 0.63
C THR A 75 1.91 -8.82 0.28
N MET A 76 1.42 -8.01 -0.65
CA MET A 76 2.00 -6.74 -1.05
C MET A 76 1.05 -5.62 -0.61
N SER A 77 1.55 -4.73 0.25
CA SER A 77 0.87 -3.48 0.60
C SER A 77 1.22 -2.38 -0.42
N VAL A 78 0.52 -1.25 -0.34
CA VAL A 78 0.75 -0.04 -1.12
C VAL A 78 0.04 1.13 -0.45
N GLY A 79 0.47 2.35 -0.72
CA GLY A 79 -0.26 3.55 -0.35
C GLY A 79 0.65 4.59 0.26
N SER A 80 0.79 5.73 -0.42
CA SER A 80 1.58 6.89 0.02
C SER A 80 3.00 6.62 0.55
N VAL A 81 3.67 5.59 0.03
CA VAL A 81 5.06 5.23 0.39
C VAL A 81 6.04 6.31 -0.05
N GLY A 82 6.82 6.83 0.90
CA GLY A 82 7.84 7.84 0.63
C GLY A 82 7.25 9.18 0.17
N LEU A 83 5.98 9.44 0.47
CA LEU A 83 5.32 10.72 0.18
C LEU A 83 5.04 11.46 1.48
N THR A 84 5.42 12.72 1.52
CA THR A 84 5.14 13.68 2.60
C THR A 84 3.73 14.25 2.53
N GLU A 85 3.07 14.19 1.36
CA GLU A 85 1.70 14.66 1.17
C GLU A 85 0.79 13.61 0.52
N ASP A 86 -0.45 13.56 1.00
CA ASP A 86 -1.49 12.71 0.43
C ASP A 86 -2.01 13.33 -0.88
N PHE A 87 -2.21 12.51 -1.92
CA PHE A 87 -2.51 12.96 -3.30
C PHE A 87 -3.65 13.99 -3.42
N ILE A 88 -4.61 13.95 -2.50
CA ILE A 88 -5.83 14.77 -2.52
C ILE A 88 -5.57 16.23 -2.12
N SER A 89 -4.45 16.55 -1.45
CA SER A 89 -4.06 17.95 -1.18
C SER A 89 -3.88 18.74 -2.48
N GLY A 90 -3.52 18.06 -3.58
CA GLY A 90 -3.40 18.67 -4.91
C GLY A 90 -4.73 18.86 -5.66
N THR A 91 -5.85 18.29 -5.20
CA THR A 91 -7.18 18.42 -5.82
C THR A 91 -8.16 19.02 -4.83
N MET A 92 -8.19 20.35 -4.69
CA MET A 92 -9.25 21.22 -4.10
C MET A 92 -10.24 20.62 -3.04
N ALA A 93 -9.86 19.67 -2.19
CA ALA A 93 -10.83 18.94 -1.37
C ALA A 93 -10.31 18.39 -0.02
N SER A 94 -9.08 18.64 0.40
CA SER A 94 -8.64 18.21 1.73
C SER A 94 -7.89 19.31 2.48
N LYS A 95 -8.58 19.92 3.46
CA LYS A 95 -7.97 20.60 4.61
C LYS A 95 -7.53 19.55 5.65
N GLN A 96 -6.67 18.61 5.26
CA GLN A 96 -6.04 17.74 6.25
C GLN A 96 -4.63 18.25 6.51
N GLU A 97 -4.32 18.38 7.79
CA GLU A 97 -3.02 18.76 8.32
C GLU A 97 -1.93 17.94 7.63
N SER A 98 -0.82 18.61 7.36
CA SER A 98 0.45 18.03 6.92
C SER A 98 0.60 16.65 7.55
N VAL A 99 0.71 15.61 6.73
CA VAL A 99 1.09 14.29 7.21
C VAL A 99 2.48 14.51 7.78
N GLU A 100 2.58 14.65 9.11
CA GLU A 100 3.84 14.49 9.82
C GLU A 100 4.48 13.25 9.24
N GLN A 101 5.75 13.37 8.86
CA GLN A 101 6.52 12.35 8.16
C GLN A 101 6.33 10.97 8.81
N SER A 102 5.27 10.25 8.44
CA SER A 102 5.13 8.82 8.67
C SER A 102 6.02 8.20 7.61
N GLY A 103 7.32 8.33 7.89
CA GLY A 103 8.40 8.04 6.96
C GLY A 103 8.47 6.56 6.62
N ILE A 104 9.59 6.18 6.03
CA ILE A 104 9.89 4.78 5.78
C ILE A 104 10.02 3.98 7.08
N ASP A 105 10.24 4.64 8.23
CA ASP A 105 10.41 3.97 9.51
C ASP A 105 9.19 3.16 9.94
N GLU A 106 7.96 3.73 9.86
CA GLU A 106 6.74 2.98 10.19
C GLU A 106 6.53 1.81 9.20
N LEU A 107 6.81 2.05 7.92
CA LEU A 107 6.75 0.99 6.91
C LEU A 107 7.72 -0.16 7.25
N VAL A 108 8.96 0.18 7.64
CA VAL A 108 9.99 -0.80 8.02
C VAL A 108 9.57 -1.55 9.27
N GLU A 109 9.01 -0.88 10.28
CA GLU A 109 8.50 -1.53 11.48
C GLU A 109 7.40 -2.56 11.16
N ARG A 110 6.40 -2.17 10.35
CA ARG A 110 5.31 -3.07 9.95
C ARG A 110 5.80 -4.27 9.13
N MET A 111 6.76 -4.06 8.24
CA MET A 111 7.38 -5.15 7.49
C MET A 111 8.20 -6.08 8.40
N ASN A 112 8.95 -5.54 9.38
CA ASN A 112 9.67 -6.34 10.38
C ASN A 112 8.72 -7.14 11.29
N ASN A 113 7.51 -6.64 11.52
CA ASN A 113 6.44 -7.34 12.22
C ASN A 113 5.72 -8.39 11.35
N HIS A 114 6.18 -8.63 10.12
CA HIS A 114 5.55 -9.53 9.15
C HIS A 114 4.07 -9.23 8.90
N GLU A 115 3.69 -7.94 8.89
CA GLU A 115 2.34 -7.54 8.46
C GLU A 115 2.16 -7.80 6.96
N PHE A 116 3.19 -7.56 6.15
CA PHE A 116 3.21 -7.85 4.71
C PHE A 116 4.65 -7.98 4.23
N GLU A 117 4.88 -8.83 3.22
CA GLU A 117 6.23 -9.15 2.75
C GLU A 117 6.76 -8.18 1.68
N LEU A 118 5.85 -7.49 0.98
CA LEU A 118 6.18 -6.61 -0.15
C LEU A 118 5.50 -5.25 0.00
N ILE A 119 6.12 -4.22 -0.55
CA ILE A 119 5.55 -2.88 -0.64
C ILE A 119 5.65 -2.35 -2.07
N ALA A 120 4.54 -1.95 -2.66
CA ALA A 120 4.54 -1.31 -3.97
C ALA A 120 4.83 0.19 -3.83
N VAL A 121 5.76 0.68 -4.64
CA VAL A 121 6.13 2.10 -4.73
C VAL A 121 5.76 2.60 -6.12
N GLY A 122 5.08 3.74 -6.20
CA GLY A 122 4.62 4.32 -7.46
C GLY A 122 5.15 5.75 -7.65
N ARG A 123 4.41 6.73 -7.13
CA ARG A 123 4.69 8.16 -7.32
C ARG A 123 6.11 8.58 -6.92
N ALA A 124 6.67 8.02 -5.85
CA ALA A 124 8.05 8.30 -5.45
C ALA A 124 9.06 7.89 -6.54
N LEU A 125 8.86 6.76 -7.21
CA LEU A 125 9.71 6.32 -8.34
C LEU A 125 9.53 7.19 -9.60
N LEU A 126 8.32 7.73 -9.84
CA LEU A 126 8.10 8.66 -10.94
C LEU A 126 8.78 10.01 -10.70
N GLN A 127 8.80 10.45 -9.45
CA GLN A 127 9.52 11.65 -9.05
C GLN A 127 11.03 11.47 -9.17
N ASP A 128 11.53 10.35 -8.65
CA ASP A 128 12.94 10.07 -8.56
C ASP A 128 13.25 8.60 -8.94
N PRO A 129 13.82 8.34 -10.13
CA PRO A 129 14.19 6.99 -10.53
C PRO A 129 15.29 6.36 -9.65
N GLN A 130 16.03 7.17 -8.89
CA GLN A 130 17.06 6.71 -7.94
C GLN A 130 16.51 6.54 -6.52
N TRP A 131 15.19 6.67 -6.29
CA TRP A 131 14.57 6.60 -4.98
C TRP A 131 15.04 5.38 -4.17
N LEU A 132 14.97 4.17 -4.75
CA LEU A 132 15.38 2.95 -4.06
C LEU A 132 16.85 2.96 -3.65
N THR A 133 17.74 3.46 -4.51
CA THR A 133 19.17 3.60 -4.20
C THR A 133 19.38 4.57 -3.04
N LYS A 134 18.70 5.72 -3.07
CA LYS A 134 18.79 6.72 -2.00
C LYS A 134 18.25 6.19 -0.67
N VAL A 135 17.12 5.48 -0.68
CA VAL A 135 16.56 4.81 0.51
C VAL A 135 17.57 3.84 1.11
N LYS A 136 18.15 2.96 0.27
CA LYS A 136 19.14 1.96 0.69
C LYS A 136 20.40 2.60 1.29
N GLU A 137 20.80 3.77 0.81
CA GLU A 137 21.98 4.50 1.25
C GLU A 137 21.70 5.51 2.39
N GLY A 138 20.46 5.56 2.91
CA GLY A 138 20.07 6.51 3.96
C GLY A 138 19.98 7.97 3.48
N ARG A 139 19.95 8.21 2.17
CA ARG A 139 19.89 9.54 1.54
C ARG A 139 18.46 10.04 1.34
N LEU A 140 17.58 9.80 2.32
CA LEU A 140 16.17 10.21 2.24
C LEU A 140 15.99 11.73 2.15
N GLY A 141 16.91 12.50 2.72
CA GLY A 141 16.93 13.97 2.57
C GLY A 141 17.23 14.46 1.15
N GLU A 142 17.62 13.58 0.23
CA GLU A 142 17.85 13.89 -1.18
C GLU A 142 16.67 13.45 -2.08
N VAL A 143 15.60 12.93 -1.50
CA VAL A 143 14.38 12.56 -2.23
C VAL A 143 13.48 13.77 -2.28
N ASP A 144 13.23 14.27 -3.50
CA ASP A 144 12.25 15.32 -3.71
C ASP A 144 10.83 14.80 -3.52
N ASP A 145 9.94 15.68 -3.06
CA ASP A 145 8.51 15.39 -3.00
C ASP A 145 7.91 15.18 -4.40
N PHE A 146 6.87 14.34 -4.48
CA PHE A 146 6.19 14.10 -5.74
C PHE A 146 5.57 15.40 -6.29
N ALA A 147 5.98 15.76 -7.50
CA ALA A 147 5.39 16.85 -8.25
C ALA A 147 4.59 16.32 -9.45
N ARG A 148 3.41 16.91 -9.73
CA ARG A 148 2.58 16.51 -10.90
C ARG A 148 3.33 16.51 -12.23
N LYS A 149 4.29 17.42 -12.41
CA LYS A 149 5.14 17.51 -13.60
C LYS A 149 5.93 16.22 -13.88
N SER A 150 6.14 15.39 -12.86
CA SER A 150 6.87 14.13 -12.99
C SER A 150 6.05 13.06 -13.72
N LEU A 151 4.71 13.22 -13.82
CA LEU A 151 3.86 12.35 -14.64
C LEU A 151 4.12 12.51 -16.15
N THR A 152 4.72 13.64 -16.58
CA THR A 152 4.95 13.95 -18.00
C THR A 152 6.42 13.82 -18.39
N LYS A 153 7.27 13.27 -17.52
CA LYS A 153 8.70 13.11 -17.74
C LYS A 153 9.07 11.63 -17.71
N LEU A 154 9.79 11.16 -18.74
CA LEU A 154 10.37 9.82 -18.80
C LEU A 154 11.89 9.96 -18.62
N TYR A 155 12.49 9.09 -17.80
CA TYR A 155 13.92 9.07 -17.48
C TYR A 155 14.64 7.93 -18.19
#